data_AF-A0AAU8L2J5-F1
#
_entry.id   AF-A0AAU8L2J5-F1
#
_cell.length_a   1.000
_cell.length_b   1.000
_cell.length_c   1.000
_cell.angle_alpha   90.00
_cell.angle_beta   90.00
_cell.angle_gamma   90.00
#
_symmetry.space_group_name_H-M   'P 1'
#
loop_
_entity.id
_entity.type
_entity.pdbx_description
1 polymer ?
#
loop_
_entity_poly.entity_id
_entity_poly.type
_entity_poly.pdbx_seq_one_letter_code
_entity_poly.pdbx_strand_id
1 'polypeptide(L)' 'MSVLILILYISSIYETSLFLFLLKLESMIVLMYFMSYFIFYSSDFLICMLVMAIVEGCMGLICLIIKIRNEGKDLIFI' A
#
# COMPACT_ATOMS: atom_id res chain seq x y z
N MET A 1 -15.87 1.07 -7.68
CA MET A 1 -14.41 1.12 -7.44
C MET A 1 -13.96 2.39 -6.71
N SER A 2 -14.36 3.60 -7.10
CA SER A 2 -14.01 4.84 -6.37
C SER A 2 -14.47 4.86 -4.90
N VAL A 3 -15.68 4.36 -4.61
CA VAL A 3 -16.19 4.25 -3.23
C VAL A 3 -15.38 3.27 -2.37
N LEU A 4 -14.87 2.17 -2.96
CA LEU A 4 -14.04 1.20 -2.25
C LEU A 4 -12.68 1.80 -1.86
N ILE A 5 -12.07 2.56 -2.77
CA ILE A 5 -10.81 3.27 -2.49
C ILE A 5 -11.02 4.27 -1.34
N LEU A 6 -12.14 5.01 -1.35
CA LEU A 6 -12.46 5.97 -0.29
C LEU A 6 -12.66 5.28 1.08
N ILE A 7 -13.37 4.15 1.12
CA ILE A 7 -13.57 3.38 2.35
C ILE A 7 -12.23 2.84 2.87
N LEU A 8 -11.40 2.29 1.99
CA LEU A 8 -10.07 1.81 2.35
C LEU A 8 -9.21 2.96 2.91
N TYR A 9 -9.32 4.17 2.35
CA TYR A 9 -8.55 5.33 2.78
C TYR A 9 -8.95 5.83 4.16
N ILE A 10 -10.25 5.89 4.43
CA ILE A 10 -10.74 6.20 5.76
C ILE A 10 -10.30 5.12 6.75
N SER A 11 -10.34 3.85 6.34
CA SER A 11 -9.94 2.73 7.20
C SER A 11 -8.43 2.66 7.47
N SER A 12 -7.58 3.22 6.62
CA SER A 12 -6.12 3.23 6.82
C SER A 12 -5.69 4.28 7.85
N ILE A 13 -6.47 5.34 8.06
CA ILE A 13 -6.16 6.40 9.05
C ILE A 13 -6.22 5.85 10.48
N TYR A 14 -7.07 4.86 10.73
CA TYR A 14 -7.29 4.27 12.06
C TYR A 14 -6.50 2.97 12.29
N GLU A 15 -5.61 2.59 11.36
CA GLU A 15 -4.78 1.40 11.52
C GLU A 15 -3.70 1.60 12.57
N THR A 16 -3.70 0.73 13.58
CA THR A 16 -2.68 0.75 14.63
C THR A 16 -1.48 -0.10 14.28
N SER A 17 -1.61 -1.05 13.36
CA SER A 17 -0.50 -1.92 12.97
C SER A 17 0.12 -1.48 11.64
N LEU A 18 1.45 -1.36 11.61
CA LEU A 18 2.19 -1.02 10.39
C LEU A 18 1.95 -2.03 9.27
N PHE A 19 1.82 -3.31 9.63
CA PHE A 19 1.63 -4.37 8.66
C PHE A 19 0.30 -4.24 7.92
N LEU A 20 -0.82 -4.09 8.63
CA LEU A 20 -2.12 -3.89 7.99
C LEU A 20 -2.19 -2.55 7.24
N PHE A 21 -1.50 -1.52 7.73
CA PHE A 21 -1.37 -0.26 6.99
C PHE A 21 -0.67 -0.46 5.63
N LEU A 22 0.48 -1.14 5.60
CA LEU A 22 1.18 -1.47 4.35
C LEU A 22 0.32 -2.35 3.42
N LEU A 23 -0.38 -3.34 3.98
CA LEU A 23 -1.27 -4.20 3.21
C LEU A 23 -2.43 -3.41 2.57
N LYS A 24 -2.98 -2.44 3.30
CA LYS A 24 -4.02 -1.55 2.77
C LYS A 24 -3.49 -0.64 1.66
N LEU A 25 -2.27 -0.12 1.77
CA LEU A 25 -1.64 0.65 0.70
C LEU A 25 -1.49 -0.19 -0.58
N GLU A 26 -0.95 -1.41 -0.47
CA GLU A 26 -0.86 -2.35 -1.61
C GLU A 26 -2.21 -2.63 -2.25
N SER A 27 -3.25 -2.85 -1.42
CA SER A 27 -4.61 -3.07 -1.93
C SER A 27 -5.16 -1.87 -2.71
N MET A 28 -4.79 -0.64 -2.35
CA MET A 28 -5.15 0.55 -3.11
C MET A 28 -4.41 0.66 -4.43
N ILE A 29 -3.11 0.36 -4.44
CA ILE A 29 -2.31 0.41 -5.67
C ILE A 29 -2.84 -0.62 -6.68
N VAL A 30 -3.22 -1.82 -6.22
CA VAL A 30 -3.85 -2.85 -7.06
C VAL A 30 -5.20 -2.36 -7.62
N LEU A 31 -6.04 -1.73 -6.80
CA LEU A 31 -7.30 -1.16 -7.27
C LEU A 31 -7.07 -0.04 -8.29
N MET A 32 -6.08 0.83 -8.06
CA MET A 32 -5.67 1.85 -9.01
C MET A 32 -5.19 1.25 -10.32
N TYR A 33 -4.38 0.17 -10.27
CA TYR A 33 -3.91 -0.56 -11.43
C TYR A 33 -5.08 -1.06 -12.29
N PHE A 34 -6.08 -1.70 -11.68
CA PHE A 34 -7.26 -2.16 -12.41
C PHE A 34 -8.02 -0.99 -13.04
N MET A 35 -8.20 0.11 -12.33
CA MET A 35 -8.88 1.29 -12.86
C MET A 35 -8.11 1.92 -14.02
N SER A 36 -6.79 2.04 -13.90
CA SER A 36 -5.95 2.54 -14.99
C SER A 36 -5.90 1.58 -16.18
N TYR A 37 -5.98 0.27 -15.98
CA TYR A 37 -6.05 -0.71 -17.08
C TYR A 37 -7.30 -0.50 -17.95
N PHE A 38 -8.43 -0.14 -17.35
CA PHE A 38 -9.66 0.16 -18.09
C PHE A 38 -9.62 1.50 -18.84
N ILE A 39 -8.82 2.47 -18.38
CA ILE A 39 -8.81 3.85 -18.90
C ILE A 39 -7.64 4.08 -19.87
N PHE A 40 -6.46 3.57 -19.53
CA PHE A 40 -5.21 3.71 -20.27
C PHE A 40 -4.78 2.34 -20.78
N TYR A 41 -4.89 2.12 -22.09
CA TYR A 41 -4.39 0.92 -22.76
C TYR A 41 -2.84 0.88 -22.87
N SER A 42 -2.13 1.88 -22.35
CA SER A 42 -0.66 1.91 -22.38
C SER A 42 -0.08 0.98 -21.32
N SER A 43 0.37 -0.19 -21.75
CA SER A 43 1.03 -1.22 -20.93
C SER A 43 2.21 -0.69 -20.11
N ASP A 44 2.98 0.24 -20.65
CA ASP A 44 4.24 0.67 -20.04
C ASP A 44 4.03 1.44 -18.73
N PHE A 45 3.00 2.29 -18.68
CA PHE A 45 2.62 3.01 -17.46
C PHE A 45 2.19 2.07 -16.34
N LEU A 46 1.42 1.03 -16.71
CA LEU A 46 0.92 0.02 -15.78
C LEU A 46 2.05 -0.83 -15.19
N ILE A 47 3.04 -1.19 -16.01
CA ILE A 47 4.23 -1.91 -15.56
C ILE A 47 5.03 -1.02 -14.60
N CYS A 48 5.24 0.25 -14.93
CA CYS A 48 5.92 1.20 -14.04
C CYS A 48 5.22 1.32 -12.67
N MET A 49 3.88 1.39 -12.65
CA MET A 49 3.14 1.42 -11.39
C MET A 49 3.37 0.16 -10.54
N LEU A 50 3.35 -1.03 -11.14
CA LEU A 50 3.62 -2.27 -10.41
C LEU A 50 5.05 -2.35 -9.89
N VAL A 51 6.04 -1.92 -10.68
CA VAL A 51 7.44 -1.90 -10.24
C VAL A 51 7.62 -0.95 -9.05
N MET A 52 7.01 0.24 -9.10
CA MET A 52 7.05 1.17 -7.98
C MET A 52 6.35 0.61 -6.73
N ALA A 53 5.21 -0.08 -6.89
CA ALA A 53 4.51 -0.74 -5.79
C ALA A 53 5.40 -1.77 -5.10
N ILE A 54 6.07 -2.62 -5.87
CA ILE A 54 6.98 -3.65 -5.33
C ILE A 54 8.12 -2.99 -4.54
N VAL A 55 8.70 -1.91 -5.06
CA VAL A 55 9.79 -1.20 -4.38
C VAL A 55 9.31 -0.58 -3.08
N GLU A 56 8.13 0.06 -3.08
CA GLU A 56 7.50 0.62 -1.89
C GLU A 56 7.21 -0.47 -0.84
N GLY A 57 6.60 -1.57 -1.24
CA GLY A 57 6.29 -2.71 -0.38
C GLY A 57 7.54 -3.32 0.25
N CYS A 58 8.61 -3.54 -0.53
CA CYS A 58 9.89 -4.02 -0.03
C CYS A 58 10.50 -3.05 1.00
N MET A 59 10.52 -1.75 0.69
CA MET A 59 11.07 -0.74 1.59
C MET A 59 10.25 -0.59 2.88
N GLY A 60 8.93 -0.67 2.78
CA GLY A 60 8.01 -0.68 3.91
C GLY A 60 8.23 -1.87 4.85
N LEU A 61 8.41 -3.08 4.29
CA LEU A 61 8.72 -4.28 5.06
C LEU A 61 10.08 -4.21 5.76
N ILE A 62 11.11 -3.68 5.09
CA ILE A 62 12.43 -3.48 5.72
C ILE A 62 12.31 -2.51 6.91
N CYS A 63 11.58 -1.41 6.74
CA CYS A 63 11.33 -0.45 7.82
C CYS A 63 10.58 -1.10 8.99
N LEU A 64 9.57 -1.92 8.69
CA LEU A 64 8.80 -2.67 9.68
C LEU A 64 9.70 -3.63 10.47
N ILE A 65 10.57 -4.40 9.81
CA ILE A 65 11.50 -5.31 10.48
C ILE A 65 12.46 -4.54 11.40
N ILE A 66 12.99 -3.41 10.93
CA ILE A 66 13.86 -2.54 11.75
C ILE A 66 13.11 -2.03 12.98
N LYS A 67 11.84 -1.63 12.81
CA LYS A 67 11.02 -1.14 13.91
C LYS A 67 10.70 -2.23 14.94
N ILE A 68 10.29 -3.42 14.49
CA ILE A 68 10.10 -4.59 15.38
C ILE A 68 11.39 -4.87 16.15
N ARG A 69 12.54 -4.83 15.48
CA ARG A 69 13.82 -5.09 16.12
C ARG A 69 14.15 -4.07 17.21
N ASN A 70 13.78 -2.80 17.02
CA ASN A 70 14.08 -1.73 17.95
C ASN A 70 13.09 -1.63 19.12
N GLU A 71 11.79 -1.76 18.84
CA GLU A 71 10.72 -1.50 19.83
C GLU A 71 10.01 -2.77 20.32
N GLY A 72 10.21 -3.90 19.63
CA GLY A 72 9.54 -5.18 19.92
C GLY A 72 8.04 -5.19 19.64
N LYS A 73 7.51 -4.16 18.96
CA LYS A 73 6.07 -3.97 18.72
C LYS A 73 5.81 -3.50 17.28
N ASP A 74 4.73 -3.99 16.70
CA ASP A 74 4.24 -3.64 15.35
C ASP A 74 3.33 -2.40 15.31
N LEU A 75 3.31 -1.62 16.39
CA LEU A 75 2.37 -0.51 16.56
C LEU A 75 2.90 0.78 15.93
N ILE A 76 2.06 1.48 15.20
CA ILE A 76 2.27 2.89 14.83
C ILE A 76 1.85 3.72 16.04
N PHE A 77 2.80 4.29 16.77
CA PHE A 77 2.49 5.44 17.63
C PHE A 77 2.30 6.64 16.70
N ILE A 78 1.04 6.90 16.32
CA ILE A 78 0.59 8.19 15.80
C ILE A 78 0.39 9.12 17.00
#